data_AF-A0A418WL37-F1
#
_entry.id   AF-A0A418WL37-F1
#
_cell.length_a   1.000
_cell.length_b   1.000
_cell.length_c   1.000
_cell.angle_alpha   90.00
_cell.angle_beta   90.00
_cell.angle_gamma   90.00
#
_symmetry.space_group_name_H-M   'P 1'
#
loop_
_entity.id
_entity.type
_entity.pdbx_description
1 polymer ?
#
loop_
_entity_poly.entity_id
_entity_poly.type
_entity_poly.pdbx_seq_one_letter_code
_entity_poly.pdbx_strand_id
1 'polypeptide(L)' 'MVVCVCNAIREKDLRETVRSGGGRNACSAYAALGRRTRCGQCIPFAQSIIKSELATA' A
#
# COMPACT_ATOMS: atom_id res chain seq x y z
N MET A 1 -8.60 -6.51 5.35
CA MET A 1 -9.54 -5.37 5.19
C MET A 1 -9.25 -4.60 3.90
N VAL A 2 -10.15 -3.71 3.47
CA VAL A 2 -9.92 -2.79 2.35
C VAL A 2 -9.13 -1.58 2.87
N VAL A 3 -8.00 -1.25 2.23
CA VAL A 3 -7.16 -0.10 2.57
C VAL A 3 -7.54 1.10 1.73
N CYS A 4 -7.75 0.91 0.42
CA CYS A 4 -8.16 1.98 -0.49
C CYS A 4 -9.45 1.60 -1.23
N VAL A 5 -10.55 2.28 -0.90
CA VAL A 5 -11.83 2.07 -1.56
C VAL A 5 -11.78 2.53 -3.02
N CYS A 6 -11.13 3.67 -3.31
CA CYS A 6 -11.03 4.22 -4.68
C CYS A 6 -10.35 3.29 -5.68
N ASN A 7 -9.36 2.52 -5.22
CA ASN A 7 -8.56 1.62 -6.06
C ASN A 7 -8.83 0.14 -5.77
N ALA A 8 -9.79 -0.17 -4.90
CA ALA A 8 -10.10 -1.52 -4.42
C ALA A 8 -8.87 -2.30 -3.92
N ILE A 9 -7.92 -1.62 -3.25
CA ILE A 9 -6.71 -2.25 -2.71
C ILE A 9 -7.02 -2.85 -1.35
N ARG A 10 -6.81 -4.17 -1.21
CA ARG A 10 -6.93 -4.85 0.08
C ARG A 10 -5.58 -4.84 0.79
N GLU A 11 -5.64 -4.94 2.11
CA GLU A 11 -4.44 -4.98 2.95
C GLU A 11 -3.49 -6.12 2.58
N LYS A 12 -4.04 -7.30 2.28
CA LYS A 12 -3.22 -8.45 1.87
C LYS A 12 -2.39 -8.14 0.62
N ASP A 13 -2.99 -7.50 -0.38
CA ASP A 13 -2.34 -7.16 -1.65
C ASP A 13 -1.27 -6.10 -1.42
N LEU A 14 -1.55 -5.13 -0.54
CA LEU A 14 -0.59 -4.10 -0.15
C LEU A 14 0.61 -4.69 0.60
N ARG A 15 0.37 -5.58 1.57
CA ARG A 15 1.45 -6.26 2.33
C ARG A 15 2.31 -7.12 1.42
N GLU A 16 1.69 -7.93 0.55
CA GLU A 16 2.40 -8.75 -0.43
C GLU A 16 3.27 -7.90 -1.35
N THR A 17 2.73 -6.81 -1.89
CA THR A 17 3.48 -5.87 -2.72
C THR A 17 4.72 -5.33 -2.01
N VAL A 18 4.62 -4.96 -0.74
CA VAL A 18 5.76 -4.45 0.05
C VAL A 18 6.80 -5.55 0.26
N ARG A 19 6.39 -6.78 0.62
CA ARG A 19 7.29 -7.93 0.81
C ARG A 19 8.03 -8.31 -0.45
N SER A 20 7.39 -8.18 -1.62
CA SER A 20 8.01 -8.41 -2.92
C SER A 20 8.90 -7.26 -3.40
N GLY A 21 9.12 -6.21 -2.59
CA GLY A 21 9.95 -5.06 -2.94
C GLY A 21 9.25 -4.04 -3.85
N GLY A 22 7.93 -4.14 -4.04
CA GLY A 22 7.14 -3.25 -4.90
C GLY A 22 6.99 -1.81 -4.40
N GLY A 23 7.57 -1.45 -3.26
CA GLY A 23 7.63 -0.05 -2.84
C GLY A 23 7.78 0.13 -1.32
N ARG A 24 8.34 1.28 -0.94
CA ARG A 24 8.58 1.67 0.46
C ARG A 24 7.64 2.77 0.96
N ASN A 25 6.72 3.24 0.12
CA ASN A 25 5.73 4.25 0.44
C ASN A 25 4.43 4.02 -0.34
N ALA A 26 3.33 4.65 0.06
CA ALA A 26 2.01 4.42 -0.53
C ALA A 26 1.97 4.70 -2.05
N CYS A 27 2.69 5.72 -2.52
CA CYS A 27 2.72 6.05 -3.95
C CYS A 27 3.41 4.94 -4.77
N SER A 28 4.62 4.54 -4.37
CA SER A 28 5.38 3.45 -5.03
C SER A 28 4.65 2.12 -4.95
N ALA A 29 4.10 1.75 -3.79
CA ALA A 29 3.34 0.52 -3.64
C ALA A 29 2.06 0.52 -4.51
N TYR A 30 1.38 1.66 -4.66
CA TYR A 30 0.20 1.73 -5.53
C TYR A 30 0.62 1.66 -7.00
N ALA A 31 1.74 2.28 -7.37
CA ALA A 31 2.29 2.21 -8.72
C ALA A 31 2.67 0.77 -9.10
N ALA A 32 3.26 0.00 -8.17
CA ALA A 32 3.55 -1.43 -8.38
C ALA A 32 2.29 -2.28 -8.57
N LEU A 33 1.16 -1.86 -7.99
CA LEU A 33 -0.17 -2.44 -8.24
C LEU A 33 -0.84 -1.90 -9.51
N GLY A 34 -0.15 -1.09 -10.33
CA GLY A 34 -0.70 -0.47 -11.54
C GLY A 34 -1.74 0.61 -11.26
N ARG A 35 -1.75 1.19 -10.05
CA ARG A 35 -2.73 2.20 -9.61
C ARG A 35 -2.04 3.53 -9.29
N ARG A 36 -2.82 4.62 -9.36
CA ARG A 36 -2.43 5.93 -8.84
C ARG A 36 -3.32 6.30 -7.66
N THR A 37 -2.82 7.15 -6.76
CA THR A 37 -3.63 7.70 -5.67
C THR A 37 -4.78 8.54 -6.24
N ARG A 38 -5.98 8.40 -5.66
CA ARG A 38 -7.19 9.15 -6.07
C ARG A 38 -7.56 10.25 -5.07
N CYS A 39 -8.21 9.90 -3.96
CA CYS A 39 -8.57 10.86 -2.91
C CYS A 39 -7.48 11.05 -1.84
N GLY A 40 -6.52 10.12 -1.75
CA GLY A 40 -5.42 10.18 -0.79
C GLY A 40 -5.78 9.87 0.67
N GLN A 41 -7.06 9.73 1.01
CA GLN A 41 -7.50 9.52 2.41
C GLN A 41 -6.93 8.25 3.06
N CYS A 42 -6.65 7.22 2.26
CA CYS A 42 -6.04 5.98 2.71
C CYS A 42 -4.53 6.08 2.95
N ILE A 43 -3.86 7.16 2.55
CA ILE A 43 -2.38 7.26 2.56
C ILE A 43 -1.80 7.08 3.98
N PRO A 44 -2.29 7.76 5.04
CA PRO A 44 -1.73 7.59 6.38
C PRO A 44 -1.81 6.14 6.86
N PHE A 45 -2.95 5.48 6.63
CA PHE A 45 -3.16 4.08 7.01
C PHE A 45 -2.37 3.10 6.15
N ALA A 46 -2.30 3.32 4.84
CA ALA A 46 -1.45 2.53 3.96
C ALA A 46 0.03 2.65 4.37
N GLN A 47 0.48 3.85 4.74
CA GLN A 47 1.85 4.08 5.22
C GLN A 47 2.12 3.38 6.55
N SER A 48 1.18 3.30 7.48
CA SER A 48 1.39 2.54 8.73
C SER A 48 1.56 1.05 8.46
N ILE A 49 0.78 0.49 7.53
CA ILE A 49 0.94 -0.92 7.10
C ILE A 49 2.32 -1.11 6.46
N ILE A 50 2.72 -0.25 5.53
CA ILE A 50 4.01 -0.34 4.84
C ILE A 50 5.17 -0.25 5.84
N LYS A 51 5.14 0.69 6.78
CA LYS A 51 6.16 0.82 7.83
C LYS A 51 6.23 -0.44 8.71
N SER A 52 5.08 -1.01 9.08
CA SER A 52 5.02 -2.26 9.85
C SER A 52 5.66 -3.43 9.11
N GLU A 53 5.39 -3.56 7.80
CA GLU A 53 6.00 -4.61 6.98
C GLU A 53 7.51 -4.42 6.82
N LEU A 54 7.97 -3.19 6.57
CA LEU A 54 9.40 -2.88 6.41
C LEU A 54 10.21 -3.00 7.70
N ALA A 55 9.58 -2.92 8.88
CA ALA A 55 10.26 -3.12 10.16
C ALA A 55 10.48 -4.61 10.47
N THR A 56 9.82 -5.52 9.75
CA THR A 56 9.86 -6.97 9.98
C THR A 56 10.70 -7.71 8.93
N ALA A 57 11.05 -7.05 7.81
CA ALA A 57 11.83 -7.58 6.70
C ALA A 57 13.32 -7.21 6.84
#